data_AF-A0A9X1R4N4-F1
#
_entry.id   AF-A0A9X1R4N4-F1
#
_cell.length_a   1.000
_cell.length_b   1.000
_cell.length_c   1.000
_cell.angle_alpha   90.00
_cell.angle_beta   90.00
_cell.angle_gamma   90.00
#
_symmetry.space_group_name_H-M   'P 1'
#
loop_
_entity.id
_entity.type
_entity.pdbx_description
1 polymer ?
#
loop_
_entity_poly.entity_id
_entity_poly.type
_entity_poly.pdbx_seq_one_letter_code
_entity_poly.pdbx_strand_id
1 'polypeptide(L)'
;MKHPFKLSKSNIIYASIVAVIVIFLNIRIYGFDAYSFGLSLGSIFGIILIPTLLALLFWFILGKKEKGGTTTFNIVLTLMLLGSISEFGQIAKDRQKPIDDLKKAVSEYKESTLTNPDSTDSNYSELSTNVKGSIDELIKTSVGEERKVWLVLKEFFKKSDSTNIEWNKAYNAFADPRILDFNVLNNSKEFEFQIKTTQEYINQSKHFKSFVENRVDYLKDKTKKIDKNNKAYKGFVRGLTNKDSIQKPIFIKYINGHIGYGQGIKEIIELLEKEKGKWGYENETLVFENSDSQIIYEKILNDAISNEEIVNELSDKLVDIM
;
A
#
# COMPACT_ATOMS: atom_id res chain seq x y z
N MET A 1 58.70 -33.52 -12.04
CA MET A 1 58.14 -32.64 -10.98
C MET A 1 57.71 -33.53 -9.81
N LYS A 2 58.17 -33.30 -8.57
CA LYS A 2 57.92 -34.23 -7.45
C LYS A 2 56.45 -34.30 -6.98
N HIS A 3 55.66 -33.25 -7.16
CA HIS A 3 54.24 -33.24 -6.82
C HIS A 3 53.44 -32.41 -7.85
N PRO A 4 52.74 -33.00 -8.84
CA PRO A 4 51.94 -32.23 -9.80
C PRO A 4 50.70 -31.59 -9.13
N PHE A 5 50.25 -30.44 -9.63
CA PHE A 5 48.99 -29.85 -9.17
C PHE A 5 47.83 -30.76 -9.52
N LYS A 6 47.07 -31.17 -8.50
CA LYS A 6 45.89 -32.02 -8.68
C LYS A 6 44.89 -31.76 -7.56
N LEU A 7 43.67 -31.44 -7.94
CA LEU A 7 42.55 -31.43 -7.00
C LEU A 7 42.15 -32.88 -6.66
N SER A 8 41.89 -33.11 -5.38
CA SER A 8 41.45 -34.42 -4.90
C SER A 8 39.96 -34.64 -5.16
N LYS A 9 39.52 -35.91 -5.09
CA LYS A 9 38.08 -36.23 -5.12
C LYS A 9 37.31 -35.51 -4.00
N SER A 10 37.93 -35.36 -2.82
CA SER A 10 37.35 -34.64 -1.70
C SER A 10 37.12 -33.15 -1.99
N ASN A 11 38.03 -32.49 -2.72
CA ASN A 11 37.85 -31.10 -3.14
C ASN A 11 36.64 -30.95 -4.06
N ILE A 12 36.48 -31.87 -5.01
CA ILE A 12 35.35 -31.86 -5.95
C ILE A 12 34.04 -32.08 -5.20
N ILE A 13 33.98 -33.05 -4.28
CA ILE A 13 32.80 -33.29 -3.45
C ILE A 13 32.45 -32.03 -2.64
N TYR A 14 33.44 -31.37 -2.03
CA TYR A 14 33.20 -30.16 -1.27
C TYR A 14 32.69 -29.00 -2.15
N ALA A 15 33.28 -28.80 -3.33
CA ALA A 15 32.81 -27.81 -4.30
C ALA A 15 31.36 -28.07 -4.74
N SER A 16 31.00 -29.34 -4.97
CA SER A 16 29.61 -29.72 -5.28
C SER A 16 28.64 -29.39 -4.14
N ILE A 17 29.03 -29.64 -2.88
CA ILE A 17 28.21 -29.28 -1.71
C ILE A 17 28.01 -27.76 -1.65
N VAL A 18 29.08 -26.97 -1.81
CA VAL A 18 29.00 -25.51 -1.80
C VAL A 18 28.13 -25.00 -2.95
N ALA A 19 28.28 -25.56 -4.15
CA ALA A 19 27.43 -25.23 -5.29
C ALA A 19 25.96 -25.49 -5.00
N VAL A 20 25.60 -26.66 -4.43
CA VAL A 20 24.22 -26.97 -4.05
C VAL A 20 23.67 -25.98 -3.02
N ILE A 21 24.46 -25.61 -2.01
CA ILE A 21 24.04 -24.61 -1.01
C ILE A 21 23.78 -23.27 -1.69
N VAL A 22 24.70 -22.78 -2.52
CA VAL A 22 24.55 -21.48 -3.20
C VAL A 22 23.35 -21.47 -4.16
N ILE A 23 23.14 -22.56 -4.92
CA ILE A 23 21.95 -22.72 -5.77
C ILE A 23 20.68 -22.66 -4.92
N PHE A 24 20.65 -23.36 -3.79
CA PHE A 24 19.51 -23.34 -2.89
C PHE A 24 19.23 -21.93 -2.34
N LEU A 25 20.27 -21.19 -1.93
CA LEU A 25 20.15 -19.80 -1.48
C LEU A 25 19.61 -18.89 -2.59
N ASN A 26 20.12 -19.03 -3.82
CA ASN A 26 19.68 -18.26 -4.97
C ASN A 26 18.21 -18.54 -5.33
N ILE A 27 17.81 -19.82 -5.37
CA ILE A 27 16.41 -20.20 -5.61
C ILE A 27 15.52 -19.67 -4.48
N ARG A 28 16.01 -19.65 -3.24
CA ARG A 28 15.25 -19.16 -2.09
C ARG A 28 15.01 -17.64 -2.15
N ILE A 29 15.98 -16.86 -2.63
CA ILE A 29 15.87 -15.40 -2.78
C ILE A 29 15.10 -15.04 -4.04
N TYR A 30 15.50 -15.58 -5.19
CA TYR A 30 15.05 -15.10 -6.50
C TYR A 30 13.90 -15.93 -7.07
N GLY A 31 13.54 -17.04 -6.43
CA GLY A 31 12.54 -17.97 -6.95
C GLY A 31 13.10 -18.85 -8.05
N PHE A 32 12.22 -19.59 -8.73
CA PHE A 32 12.57 -20.44 -9.86
C PHE A 32 12.21 -19.72 -11.17
N ASP A 33 13.17 -18.98 -11.73
CA ASP A 33 13.01 -18.28 -13.00
C ASP A 33 14.31 -18.32 -13.82
N ALA A 34 14.26 -17.79 -15.05
CA ALA A 34 15.42 -17.79 -15.95
C ALA A 34 16.60 -16.97 -15.38
N TYR A 35 16.31 -15.93 -14.59
CA TYR A 35 17.33 -15.10 -13.95
C TYR A 35 18.06 -15.88 -12.86
N SER A 36 17.34 -16.54 -11.96
CA SER A 36 17.93 -17.35 -10.89
C SER A 36 18.69 -18.56 -11.45
N PHE A 37 18.23 -19.12 -12.56
CA PHE A 37 18.96 -20.17 -13.29
C PHE A 37 20.29 -19.66 -13.84
N GLY A 38 20.29 -18.52 -14.53
CA GLY A 38 21.51 -17.89 -15.06
C GLY A 38 22.51 -17.52 -13.96
N LEU A 39 22.02 -16.93 -12.87
CA LEU A 39 22.83 -16.57 -11.71
C LEU A 39 23.39 -17.81 -10.99
N SER A 40 22.61 -18.90 -10.91
CA SER A 40 23.06 -20.18 -10.38
C SER A 40 24.15 -20.81 -11.24
N LEU A 41 24.00 -20.81 -12.57
CA LEU A 41 25.05 -21.29 -13.48
C LEU A 41 26.33 -20.47 -13.34
N GLY A 42 26.23 -19.14 -13.34
CA GLY A 42 27.37 -18.25 -13.12
C GLY A 42 28.07 -18.51 -11.78
N SER A 43 27.28 -18.74 -10.72
CA SER A 43 27.81 -19.08 -9.39
C SER A 43 28.57 -20.41 -9.39
N ILE A 44 28.06 -21.45 -10.05
CA ILE A 44 28.75 -22.75 -10.18
C ILE A 44 30.10 -22.57 -10.89
N PHE A 45 30.12 -21.82 -11.99
CA PHE A 45 31.36 -21.52 -12.69
C PHE A 45 32.36 -20.78 -11.78
N GLY A 46 31.90 -19.77 -11.03
CA GLY A 46 32.72 -19.04 -10.08
C GLY A 46 33.30 -19.92 -8.96
N ILE A 47 32.47 -20.79 -8.37
CA ILE A 47 32.83 -21.73 -7.30
C ILE A 47 33.90 -22.72 -7.74
N ILE A 48 33.93 -23.10 -9.01
CA ILE A 48 34.94 -24.02 -9.54
C ILE A 48 36.18 -23.25 -9.99
N LEU A 49 36.00 -22.17 -10.74
CA LEU A 49 37.09 -21.45 -11.40
C LEU A 49 37.97 -20.66 -10.41
N ILE A 50 37.36 -19.85 -9.54
CA ILE A 50 38.09 -18.93 -8.65
C ILE A 50 38.97 -19.69 -7.64
N PRO A 51 38.45 -20.68 -6.89
CA PRO A 51 39.29 -21.47 -5.98
C PRO A 51 40.36 -22.27 -6.72
N THR A 52 40.10 -22.76 -7.93
CA THR A 52 41.10 -23.49 -8.73
C THR A 52 42.25 -22.59 -9.17
N LEU A 53 41.95 -21.38 -9.66
CA LEU A 53 42.97 -20.41 -10.06
C LEU A 53 43.83 -19.98 -8.86
N LEU A 54 43.21 -19.65 -7.73
CA LEU A 54 43.93 -19.27 -6.52
C LEU A 54 44.74 -20.44 -5.94
N ALA A 55 44.19 -21.65 -5.94
CA ALA A 55 44.92 -22.85 -5.53
C ALA A 55 46.15 -23.12 -6.40
N LEU A 56 46.04 -22.90 -7.72
CA LEU A 56 47.15 -23.05 -8.66
C LEU A 56 48.24 -22.01 -8.38
N LEU A 57 47.86 -20.74 -8.22
CA LEU A 57 48.78 -19.64 -7.89
C LEU A 57 49.52 -19.90 -6.57
N PHE A 58 48.79 -20.26 -5.51
CA PHE A 58 49.41 -20.56 -4.21
C PHE A 58 50.26 -21.81 -4.22
N TRP A 59 49.91 -22.82 -5.02
CA TRP A 59 50.76 -23.99 -5.21
C TRP A 59 52.12 -23.61 -5.84
N PHE A 60 52.15 -22.66 -6.78
CA PHE A 60 53.40 -22.10 -7.29
C PHE A 60 54.17 -21.32 -6.21
N ILE A 61 53.51 -20.43 -5.48
CA ILE A 61 54.11 -19.61 -4.41
C ILE A 61 54.72 -20.47 -3.30
N LEU A 62 54.03 -21.54 -2.91
CA LEU A 62 54.49 -22.46 -1.85
C LEU A 62 55.61 -23.41 -2.31
N GLY A 63 56.16 -23.23 -3.51
CA GLY A 63 57.25 -24.05 -4.04
C GLY A 63 56.80 -25.46 -4.43
N LYS A 64 55.56 -25.61 -4.92
CA LYS A 64 54.97 -26.89 -5.36
C LYS A 64 54.91 -27.96 -4.26
N LYS A 65 54.73 -27.53 -3.01
CA LYS A 65 54.56 -28.42 -1.85
C LYS A 65 53.35 -29.34 -2.02
N GLU A 66 53.47 -30.56 -1.49
CA GLU A 66 52.37 -31.52 -1.43
C GLU A 66 51.17 -30.90 -0.68
N LYS A 67 49.95 -31.11 -1.20
CA LYS A 67 48.68 -30.60 -0.65
C LYS A 67 48.52 -29.07 -0.57
N GLY A 68 49.54 -28.26 -0.90
CA GLY A 68 49.43 -26.79 -0.85
C GLY A 68 48.24 -26.24 -1.64
N GLY A 69 48.08 -26.70 -2.89
CA GLY A 69 46.93 -26.31 -3.72
C GLY A 69 45.59 -26.83 -3.17
N THR A 70 45.54 -28.07 -2.68
CA THR A 70 44.33 -28.67 -2.07
C THR A 70 43.85 -27.88 -0.85
N THR A 71 44.78 -27.47 0.02
CA THR A 71 44.46 -26.69 1.22
C THR A 71 43.98 -25.29 0.86
N THR A 72 44.68 -24.58 -0.05
CA THR A 72 44.23 -23.26 -0.52
C THR A 72 42.87 -23.33 -1.19
N PHE A 73 42.62 -24.33 -2.04
CA PHE A 73 41.33 -24.52 -2.68
C PHE A 73 40.19 -24.57 -1.65
N ASN A 74 40.35 -25.41 -0.62
CA ASN A 74 39.33 -25.55 0.42
C ASN A 74 39.15 -24.26 1.22
N ILE A 75 40.23 -23.58 1.61
CA ILE A 75 40.15 -22.31 2.35
C ILE A 75 39.38 -21.25 1.54
N VAL A 76 39.74 -21.05 0.28
CA VAL A 76 39.08 -20.08 -0.59
C VAL A 76 37.60 -20.44 -0.76
N LEU A 77 37.31 -21.72 -1.00
CA LEU A 77 35.96 -22.21 -1.17
C LEU A 77 35.10 -22.02 0.09
N THR A 78 35.66 -22.25 1.28
CA THR A 78 34.99 -21.96 2.56
C THR A 78 34.73 -20.47 2.74
N LEU A 79 35.69 -19.60 2.42
CA LEU A 79 35.49 -18.15 2.48
C LEU A 79 34.40 -17.68 1.52
N MET A 80 34.37 -18.23 0.31
CA MET A 80 33.29 -17.95 -0.66
C MET A 80 31.93 -18.39 -0.12
N LEU A 81 31.83 -19.59 0.46
CA LEU A 81 30.59 -20.06 1.08
C LEU A 81 30.11 -19.13 2.19
N LEU A 82 31.01 -18.72 3.10
CA LEU A 82 30.67 -17.78 4.18
C LEU A 82 30.25 -16.42 3.62
N GLY A 83 30.92 -15.93 2.57
CA GLY A 83 30.55 -14.72 1.85
C GLY A 83 29.12 -14.80 1.29
N SER A 84 28.79 -15.89 0.59
CA SER A 84 27.44 -16.10 0.04
C SER A 84 26.36 -16.22 1.13
N ILE A 85 26.68 -16.85 2.28
CA ILE A 85 25.75 -16.91 3.42
C ILE A 85 25.53 -15.51 4.02
N SER A 86 26.59 -14.72 4.17
CA SER A 86 26.50 -13.34 4.67
C SER A 86 25.69 -12.45 3.73
N GLU A 87 25.96 -12.51 2.43
CA GLU A 87 25.22 -11.78 1.40
C GLU A 87 23.74 -12.18 1.39
N PHE A 88 23.43 -13.47 1.49
CA PHE A 88 22.06 -13.96 1.65
C PHE A 88 21.38 -13.34 2.88
N GLY A 89 22.08 -13.29 4.02
CA GLY A 89 21.56 -12.69 5.24
C GLY A 89 21.26 -11.19 5.09
N GLN A 90 22.11 -10.46 4.38
CA GLN A 90 21.91 -9.04 4.09
C GLN A 90 20.71 -8.83 3.15
N ILE A 91 20.64 -9.56 2.03
CA ILE A 91 19.51 -9.46 1.09
C ILE A 91 18.18 -9.78 1.79
N ALA A 92 18.15 -10.82 2.64
CA ALA A 92 16.96 -11.16 3.40
C ALA A 92 16.53 -10.03 4.34
N LYS A 93 17.49 -9.39 5.04
CA LYS A 93 17.23 -8.25 5.92
C LYS A 93 16.75 -7.02 5.15
N ASP A 94 17.39 -6.71 4.02
CA ASP A 94 17.06 -5.57 3.17
C ASP A 94 15.68 -5.69 2.53
N ARG A 95 15.19 -6.93 2.30
CA ARG A 95 13.82 -7.19 1.86
C ARG A 95 12.80 -7.17 2.99
N GLN A 96 13.20 -7.58 4.20
CA GLN A 96 12.29 -7.61 5.35
C GLN A 96 12.02 -6.20 5.89
N LYS A 97 13.03 -5.32 5.90
CA LYS A 97 12.91 -3.96 6.43
C LYS A 97 11.77 -3.15 5.80
N PRO A 98 11.63 -3.02 4.47
CA PRO A 98 10.51 -2.31 3.87
C PRO A 98 9.13 -2.90 4.22
N ILE A 99 9.04 -4.21 4.45
CA ILE A 99 7.79 -4.87 4.89
C ILE A 99 7.44 -4.46 6.32
N ASP A 100 8.44 -4.39 7.19
CA ASP A 100 8.24 -3.95 8.57
C ASP A 100 7.94 -2.45 8.65
N ASP A 101 8.59 -1.64 7.80
CA ASP A 101 8.30 -0.22 7.64
C ASP A 101 6.84 0.00 7.15
N LEU A 102 6.33 -0.84 6.24
CA LEU A 102 4.90 -0.80 5.83
C LEU A 102 3.95 -1.09 7.00
N LYS A 103 4.25 -2.13 7.80
CA LYS A 103 3.41 -2.47 8.96
C LYS A 103 3.44 -1.35 9.99
N LYS A 104 4.63 -0.81 10.24
CA LYS A 104 4.85 0.30 11.16
C LYS A 104 4.06 1.53 10.73
N ALA A 105 4.13 1.93 9.46
CA ALA A 105 3.39 3.06 8.94
C ALA A 105 1.87 2.93 9.12
N VAL A 106 1.31 1.72 8.91
CA VAL A 106 -0.11 1.46 9.16
C VAL A 106 -0.46 1.54 10.64
N SER A 107 0.39 1.00 11.51
CA SER A 107 0.20 1.07 12.97
C SER A 107 0.30 2.50 13.49
N GLU A 108 1.30 3.27 13.06
CA GLU A 108 1.48 4.68 13.43
C GLU A 108 0.31 5.53 12.96
N TYR A 109 -0.18 5.33 11.73
CA TYR A 109 -1.37 6.02 11.24
C TYR A 109 -2.60 5.75 12.10
N LYS A 110 -2.81 4.49 12.53
CA LYS A 110 -3.93 4.14 13.40
C LYS A 110 -3.82 4.86 14.74
N GLU A 111 -2.66 4.80 15.37
CA GLU A 111 -2.40 5.43 16.67
C GLU A 111 -2.51 6.96 16.62
N SER A 112 -1.95 7.57 15.56
CA SER A 112 -2.00 9.03 15.37
C SER A 112 -3.42 9.53 15.10
N THR A 113 -4.22 8.77 14.37
CA THR A 113 -5.62 9.11 14.06
C THR A 113 -6.52 8.97 15.29
N LEU A 114 -6.29 7.95 16.13
CA LEU A 114 -6.97 7.82 17.42
C LEU A 114 -6.60 8.93 18.40
N THR A 115 -5.33 9.34 18.43
CA THR A 115 -4.83 10.35 19.37
C THR A 115 -5.22 11.77 18.95
N ASN A 116 -5.19 12.05 17.65
CA ASN A 116 -5.48 13.37 17.07
C ASN A 116 -6.42 13.24 15.85
N PRO A 117 -7.73 13.07 16.06
CA PRO A 117 -8.71 12.92 14.97
C PRO A 117 -8.72 14.11 13.99
N ASP A 118 -8.49 15.33 14.49
CA ASP A 118 -8.45 16.55 13.67
C ASP A 118 -7.25 16.60 12.71
N SER A 119 -6.24 15.75 12.93
CA SER A 119 -5.03 15.64 12.11
C SER A 119 -5.12 14.52 11.06
N THR A 120 -6.32 14.01 10.76
CA THR A 120 -6.51 12.86 9.85
C THR A 120 -5.89 13.09 8.47
N ASP A 121 -6.01 14.29 7.89
CA ASP A 121 -5.41 14.63 6.58
C ASP A 121 -3.88 14.58 6.59
N SER A 122 -3.25 15.17 7.61
CA SER A 122 -1.78 15.13 7.75
C SER A 122 -1.27 13.71 8.04
N ASN A 123 -1.98 12.98 8.92
CA ASN A 123 -1.66 11.59 9.24
C ASN A 123 -1.74 10.71 7.98
N TYR A 124 -2.76 10.91 7.14
CA TYR A 124 -2.91 10.18 5.89
C TYR A 124 -1.80 10.50 4.89
N SER A 125 -1.40 11.77 4.78
CA SER A 125 -0.29 12.20 3.91
C SER A 125 1.03 11.52 4.30
N GLU A 126 1.30 11.42 5.60
CA GLU A 126 2.46 10.70 6.12
C GLU A 126 2.40 9.19 5.81
N LEU A 127 1.25 8.55 6.07
CA LEU A 127 1.00 7.16 5.71
C LEU A 127 1.27 6.92 4.21
N SER A 128 0.68 7.74 3.34
CA SER A 128 0.79 7.61 1.89
C SER A 128 2.25 7.73 1.42
N THR A 129 2.98 8.70 1.98
CA THR A 129 4.41 8.90 1.69
C THR A 129 5.24 7.69 2.12
N ASN A 130 5.03 7.19 3.34
CA ASN A 130 5.76 6.04 3.88
C ASN A 130 5.44 4.76 3.10
N VAL A 131 4.18 4.51 2.77
CA VAL A 131 3.76 3.36 1.96
C VAL A 131 4.39 3.40 0.58
N LYS A 132 4.37 4.56 -0.09
CA LYS A 132 5.00 4.75 -1.40
C LYS A 132 6.51 4.49 -1.34
N GLY A 133 7.20 5.03 -0.34
CA GLY A 133 8.64 4.83 -0.13
C GLY A 133 8.99 3.35 0.05
N SER A 134 8.26 2.64 0.90
CA SER A 134 8.50 1.22 1.15
C SER A 134 8.20 0.33 -0.06
N ILE A 135 7.15 0.63 -0.83
CA ILE A 135 6.86 -0.09 -2.09
C ILE A 135 7.95 0.16 -3.13
N ASP A 136 8.43 1.40 -3.25
CA ASP A 136 9.52 1.73 -4.17
C ASP A 136 10.80 0.97 -3.81
N GLU A 137 11.09 0.82 -2.51
CA GLU A 137 12.23 0.02 -2.05
C GLU A 137 12.05 -1.47 -2.32
N LEU A 138 10.85 -2.03 -2.09
CA LEU A 138 10.53 -3.41 -2.47
C LEU A 138 10.68 -3.65 -3.97
N ILE A 139 10.31 -2.69 -4.83
CA ILE A 139 10.49 -2.80 -6.29
C ILE A 139 11.98 -2.82 -6.66
N LYS A 140 12.83 -2.06 -5.96
CA LYS A 140 14.29 -2.05 -6.19
C LYS A 140 14.96 -3.35 -5.77
N THR A 141 14.55 -3.94 -4.64
CA THR A 141 15.22 -5.13 -4.06
C THR A 141 14.64 -6.47 -4.53
N SER A 142 13.53 -6.45 -5.27
CA SER A 142 12.86 -7.63 -5.82
C SER A 142 13.17 -7.86 -7.30
N VAL A 143 12.94 -9.11 -7.76
CA VAL A 143 13.10 -9.51 -9.17
C VAL A 143 11.93 -10.40 -9.61
N GLY A 144 11.89 -10.72 -10.91
CA GLY A 144 10.97 -11.73 -11.45
C GLY A 144 9.50 -11.47 -11.15
N GLU A 145 8.76 -12.52 -10.80
CA GLU A 145 7.34 -12.45 -10.44
C GLU A 145 7.07 -11.64 -9.17
N GLU A 146 7.99 -11.64 -8.21
CA GLU A 146 7.85 -10.83 -6.99
C GLU A 146 7.80 -9.33 -7.31
N ARG A 147 8.70 -8.86 -8.17
CA ARG A 147 8.72 -7.46 -8.62
C ARG A 147 7.42 -7.07 -9.34
N LYS A 148 6.83 -7.98 -10.12
CA LYS A 148 5.54 -7.74 -10.78
C LYS A 148 4.42 -7.52 -9.77
N VAL A 149 4.41 -8.24 -8.65
CA VAL A 149 3.45 -8.02 -7.55
C VAL A 149 3.60 -6.61 -6.99
N TRP A 150 4.83 -6.18 -6.69
CA TRP A 150 5.05 -4.85 -6.10
C TRP A 150 4.74 -3.70 -7.05
N LEU A 151 4.94 -3.89 -8.36
CA LEU A 151 4.51 -2.92 -9.37
C LEU A 151 2.98 -2.78 -9.43
N VAL A 152 2.25 -3.91 -9.38
CA VAL A 152 0.79 -3.87 -9.30
C VAL A 152 0.32 -3.22 -8.00
N LEU A 153 1.01 -3.50 -6.88
CA LEU A 153 0.73 -2.88 -5.60
C LEU A 153 0.87 -1.36 -5.66
N LYS A 154 1.93 -0.87 -6.31
CA LYS A 154 2.15 0.56 -6.53
C LYS A 154 1.01 1.21 -7.31
N GLU A 155 0.54 0.56 -8.38
CA GLU A 155 -0.62 1.05 -9.16
C GLU A 155 -1.90 1.08 -8.31
N PHE A 156 -2.14 0.02 -7.54
CA PHE A 156 -3.28 -0.07 -6.63
C PHE A 156 -3.29 1.05 -5.60
N PHE A 157 -2.18 1.27 -4.89
CA PHE A 157 -2.08 2.34 -3.90
C PHE A 157 -2.20 3.71 -4.54
N LYS A 158 -1.60 3.94 -5.72
CA LYS A 158 -1.78 5.20 -6.45
C LYS A 158 -3.25 5.49 -6.75
N LYS A 159 -4.03 4.48 -7.16
CA LYS A 159 -5.47 4.65 -7.41
C LYS A 159 -6.23 4.91 -6.10
N SER A 160 -5.91 4.19 -5.03
CA SER A 160 -6.51 4.39 -3.70
C SER A 160 -6.26 5.80 -3.17
N ASP A 161 -5.01 6.26 -3.26
CA ASP A 161 -4.56 7.57 -2.79
C ASP A 161 -5.23 8.70 -3.57
N SER A 162 -5.25 8.60 -4.90
CA SER A 162 -5.98 9.55 -5.76
C SER A 162 -7.46 9.66 -5.39
N THR A 163 -8.14 8.52 -5.17
CA THR A 163 -9.57 8.53 -4.80
C THR A 163 -9.79 9.14 -3.42
N ASN A 164 -8.90 8.89 -2.45
CA ASN A 164 -9.00 9.51 -1.13
C ASN A 164 -8.77 11.02 -1.17
N ILE A 165 -7.75 11.49 -1.90
CA ILE A 165 -7.43 12.91 -2.06
C ILE A 165 -8.59 13.67 -2.73
N GLU A 166 -9.17 13.11 -3.79
CA GLU A 166 -10.31 13.71 -4.48
C GLU A 166 -11.54 13.82 -3.56
N TRP A 167 -11.79 12.79 -2.75
CA TRP A 167 -12.88 12.81 -1.76
C TRP A 167 -12.62 13.82 -0.64
N ASN A 168 -11.45 13.82 0.00
CA ASN A 168 -11.11 14.78 1.05
C ASN A 168 -11.18 16.23 0.55
N LYS A 169 -10.74 16.50 -0.68
CA LYS A 169 -10.87 17.83 -1.28
C LYS A 169 -12.33 18.26 -1.40
N ALA A 170 -13.22 17.37 -1.84
CA ALA A 170 -14.64 17.68 -1.96
C ALA A 170 -15.33 17.80 -0.60
N TYR A 171 -14.95 16.96 0.36
CA TYR A 171 -15.40 17.05 1.75
C TYR A 171 -15.00 18.40 2.37
N ASN A 172 -13.73 18.80 2.27
CA ASN A 172 -13.24 20.06 2.83
C ASN A 172 -13.93 21.29 2.21
N ALA A 173 -14.26 21.24 0.91
CA ALA A 173 -15.03 22.30 0.26
C ALA A 173 -16.50 22.34 0.73
N PHE A 174 -17.07 21.18 1.03
CA PHE A 174 -18.43 21.04 1.55
C PHE A 174 -18.55 21.39 3.05
N ALA A 175 -17.51 21.11 3.83
CA ALA A 175 -17.41 21.45 5.25
C ALA A 175 -16.97 22.91 5.48
N ASP A 176 -16.78 23.70 4.41
CA ASP A 176 -16.48 25.11 4.52
C ASP A 176 -17.62 25.83 5.26
N PRO A 177 -17.34 26.69 6.25
CA PRO A 177 -18.37 27.39 7.03
C PRO A 177 -19.37 28.20 6.18
N ARG A 178 -19.03 28.51 4.93
CA ARG A 178 -19.92 29.16 3.97
C ARG A 178 -21.12 28.29 3.57
N ILE A 179 -20.99 26.96 3.58
CA ILE A 179 -22.10 26.06 3.23
C ILE A 179 -23.17 26.14 4.32
N LEU A 180 -24.42 26.41 3.90
CA LEU A 180 -25.54 26.74 4.78
C LEU A 180 -25.34 27.99 5.67
N ASP A 181 -24.43 28.89 5.33
CA ASP A 181 -24.42 30.21 5.95
C ASP A 181 -25.59 31.05 5.42
N PHE A 182 -26.68 31.09 6.20
CA PHE A 182 -27.91 31.79 5.85
C PHE A 182 -27.71 33.32 5.71
N ASN A 183 -26.64 33.89 6.26
CA ASN A 183 -26.35 35.33 6.12
C ASN A 183 -25.92 35.70 4.70
N VAL A 184 -25.25 34.77 3.99
CA VAL A 184 -24.74 34.99 2.63
C VAL A 184 -25.67 34.41 1.56
N LEU A 185 -26.54 33.48 1.93
CA LEU A 185 -27.46 32.73 1.07
C LEU A 185 -28.67 33.59 0.61
N ASN A 186 -28.40 34.76 0.02
CA ASN A 186 -29.40 35.77 -0.30
C ASN A 186 -29.56 36.03 -1.82
N ASN A 187 -28.72 35.42 -2.66
CA ASN A 187 -28.70 35.67 -4.10
C ASN A 187 -28.45 34.38 -4.90
N SER A 188 -28.89 34.38 -6.17
CA SER A 188 -28.87 33.19 -7.03
C SER A 188 -27.48 32.63 -7.30
N LYS A 189 -26.43 33.48 -7.27
CA LYS A 189 -25.06 32.98 -7.45
C LYS A 189 -24.59 32.19 -6.24
N GLU A 190 -25.01 32.58 -5.04
CA GLU A 190 -24.68 31.83 -3.83
C GLU A 190 -25.38 30.47 -3.80
N PHE A 191 -26.67 30.43 -4.12
CA PHE A 191 -27.42 29.17 -4.27
C PHE A 191 -26.73 28.23 -5.26
N GLU A 192 -26.42 28.72 -6.47
CA GLU A 192 -25.74 27.91 -7.50
C GLU A 192 -24.37 27.39 -7.02
N PHE A 193 -23.58 28.24 -6.35
CA PHE A 193 -22.28 27.85 -5.81
C PHE A 193 -22.40 26.74 -4.77
N GLN A 194 -23.29 26.87 -3.79
CA GLN A 194 -23.43 25.89 -2.72
C GLN A 194 -24.05 24.58 -3.25
N ILE A 195 -25.07 24.64 -4.12
CA ILE A 195 -25.65 23.47 -4.79
C ILE A 195 -24.56 22.70 -5.55
N LYS A 196 -23.72 23.41 -6.32
CA LYS A 196 -22.62 22.79 -7.07
C LYS A 196 -21.59 22.14 -6.16
N THR A 197 -21.21 22.82 -5.09
CA THR A 197 -20.22 22.32 -4.11
C THR A 197 -20.72 21.05 -3.42
N THR A 198 -21.96 21.07 -2.94
CA THR A 198 -22.61 19.91 -2.33
C THR A 198 -22.80 18.76 -3.34
N GLN A 199 -23.15 19.07 -4.59
CA GLN A 199 -23.27 18.06 -5.64
C GLN A 199 -21.93 17.39 -5.98
N GLU A 200 -20.83 18.16 -5.99
CA GLU A 200 -19.49 17.60 -6.18
C GLU A 200 -19.11 16.67 -5.03
N TYR A 201 -19.40 17.05 -3.79
CA TYR A 201 -19.19 16.19 -2.62
C TYR A 201 -19.96 14.86 -2.70
N ILE A 202 -21.24 14.91 -3.09
CA ILE A 202 -22.05 13.70 -3.33
C ILE A 202 -21.42 12.83 -4.42
N ASN A 203 -20.96 13.43 -5.52
CA ASN A 203 -20.37 12.72 -6.65
C ASN A 203 -19.06 12.02 -6.25
N GLN A 204 -18.18 12.72 -5.53
CA GLN A 204 -16.93 12.13 -5.06
C GLN A 204 -17.17 11.05 -4.01
N SER A 205 -18.17 11.20 -3.15
CA SER A 205 -18.57 10.15 -2.19
C SER A 205 -19.07 8.89 -2.90
N LYS A 206 -19.85 9.05 -3.99
CA LYS A 206 -20.24 7.92 -4.86
C LYS A 206 -19.03 7.29 -5.58
N HIS A 207 -18.07 8.09 -6.04
CA HIS A 207 -16.85 7.57 -6.65
C HIS A 207 -16.02 6.75 -5.66
N PHE A 208 -15.83 7.25 -4.43
CA PHE A 208 -15.11 6.55 -3.37
C PHE A 208 -15.81 5.25 -2.97
N LYS A 209 -17.13 5.30 -2.80
CA LYS A 209 -17.96 4.10 -2.58
C LYS A 209 -17.70 3.05 -3.68
N SER A 210 -17.82 3.45 -4.94
CA SER A 210 -17.61 2.55 -6.09
C SER A 210 -16.21 1.95 -6.12
N PHE A 211 -15.18 2.74 -5.78
CA PHE A 211 -13.82 2.22 -5.63
C PHE A 211 -13.75 1.14 -4.55
N VAL A 212 -14.28 1.38 -3.35
CA VAL A 212 -14.26 0.40 -2.25
C VAL A 212 -15.07 -0.86 -2.58
N GLU A 213 -16.19 -0.72 -3.30
CA GLU A 213 -16.97 -1.88 -3.74
C GLU A 213 -16.17 -2.79 -4.67
N ASN A 214 -15.31 -2.22 -5.51
CA ASN A 214 -14.64 -2.93 -6.61
C ASN A 214 -13.13 -3.13 -6.41
N ARG A 215 -12.51 -2.60 -5.33
CA ARG A 215 -11.05 -2.58 -5.15
C ARG A 215 -10.40 -3.95 -5.17
N VAL A 216 -11.06 -4.97 -4.61
CA VAL A 216 -10.58 -6.35 -4.61
C VAL A 216 -10.61 -6.94 -6.03
N ASP A 217 -11.67 -6.70 -6.78
CA ASP A 217 -11.81 -7.23 -8.14
C ASP A 217 -10.89 -6.52 -9.13
N TYR A 218 -10.72 -5.20 -8.96
CA TYR A 218 -9.68 -4.43 -9.64
C TYR A 218 -8.30 -5.06 -9.40
N LEU A 219 -7.96 -5.38 -8.14
CA LEU A 219 -6.69 -6.00 -7.84
C LEU A 219 -6.55 -7.39 -8.47
N LYS A 220 -7.59 -8.23 -8.40
CA LYS A 220 -7.59 -9.56 -9.02
C LYS A 220 -7.37 -9.49 -10.53
N ASP A 221 -7.99 -8.53 -11.21
CA ASP A 221 -7.77 -8.33 -12.65
C ASP A 221 -6.32 -7.91 -12.94
N LYS A 222 -5.79 -6.95 -12.17
CA LYS A 222 -4.41 -6.48 -12.32
C LYS A 222 -3.36 -7.56 -12.04
N THR A 223 -3.69 -8.52 -11.18
CA THR A 223 -2.80 -9.62 -10.79
C THR A 223 -3.07 -10.93 -11.53
N LYS A 224 -3.98 -10.96 -12.51
CA LYS A 224 -4.42 -12.22 -13.18
C LYS A 224 -3.31 -13.02 -13.87
N LYS A 225 -2.24 -12.33 -14.30
CA LYS A 225 -1.08 -12.93 -14.98
C LYS A 225 0.06 -13.34 -14.04
N ILE A 226 -0.06 -13.05 -12.74
CA ILE A 226 0.95 -13.36 -11.74
C ILE A 226 0.73 -14.79 -11.24
N ASP A 227 1.81 -15.53 -11.02
CA ASP A 227 1.73 -16.86 -10.40
C ASP A 227 1.07 -16.77 -9.01
N LYS A 228 -0.08 -17.43 -8.86
CA LYS A 228 -0.85 -17.49 -7.61
C LYS A 228 -0.08 -18.18 -6.48
N ASN A 229 0.97 -18.94 -6.79
CA ASN A 229 1.84 -19.55 -5.79
C ASN A 229 2.90 -18.60 -5.21
N ASN A 230 3.11 -17.44 -5.82
CA ASN A 230 4.02 -16.41 -5.34
C ASN A 230 3.64 -15.96 -3.92
N LYS A 231 4.63 -15.89 -3.01
CA LYS A 231 4.41 -15.53 -1.61
C LYS A 231 3.94 -14.09 -1.43
N ALA A 232 4.47 -13.14 -2.19
CA ALA A 232 4.05 -11.74 -2.15
C ALA A 232 2.61 -11.61 -2.66
N TYR A 233 2.26 -12.31 -3.75
CA TYR A 233 0.87 -12.39 -4.22
C TYR A 233 -0.07 -12.94 -3.14
N LYS A 234 0.27 -14.09 -2.54
CA LYS A 234 -0.54 -14.70 -1.47
C LYS A 234 -0.68 -13.77 -0.27
N GLY A 235 0.41 -13.13 0.16
CA GLY A 235 0.40 -12.21 1.30
C GLY A 235 -0.49 -11.00 1.03
N PHE A 236 -0.29 -10.33 -0.11
CA PHE A 236 -0.99 -9.11 -0.42
C PHE A 236 -2.46 -9.32 -0.78
N VAL A 237 -2.76 -10.19 -1.75
CA VAL A 237 -4.14 -10.38 -2.24
C VAL A 237 -5.02 -10.98 -1.15
N ARG A 238 -4.52 -11.97 -0.39
CA ARG A 238 -5.26 -12.54 0.74
C ARG A 238 -5.41 -11.54 1.88
N GLY A 239 -4.34 -10.80 2.19
CA GLY A 239 -4.36 -9.75 3.22
C GLY A 239 -5.41 -8.69 2.92
N LEU A 240 -5.41 -8.16 1.70
CA LEU A 240 -6.41 -7.18 1.26
C LEU A 240 -7.82 -7.78 1.25
N THR A 241 -8.01 -8.98 0.70
CA THR A 241 -9.35 -9.62 0.64
C THR A 241 -9.92 -9.83 2.05
N ASN A 242 -9.09 -10.28 2.99
CA ASN A 242 -9.49 -10.46 4.38
C ASN A 242 -9.83 -9.12 5.06
N LYS A 243 -8.96 -8.11 4.94
CA LYS A 243 -9.26 -6.77 5.49
C LYS A 243 -10.51 -6.16 4.85
N ASP A 244 -10.67 -6.31 3.54
CA ASP A 244 -11.84 -5.82 2.81
C ASP A 244 -13.14 -6.46 3.29
N SER A 245 -13.14 -7.77 3.56
CA SER A 245 -14.34 -8.47 4.06
C SER A 245 -14.84 -7.95 5.41
N ILE A 246 -13.96 -7.34 6.22
CA ILE A 246 -14.28 -6.74 7.52
C ILE A 246 -14.65 -5.25 7.34
N GLN A 247 -13.83 -4.52 6.58
CA GLN A 247 -13.96 -3.06 6.45
C GLN A 247 -15.10 -2.64 5.51
N LYS A 248 -15.30 -3.35 4.40
CA LYS A 248 -16.27 -2.96 3.36
C LYS A 248 -17.70 -2.84 3.89
N PRO A 249 -18.26 -3.78 4.68
CA PRO A 249 -19.62 -3.64 5.21
C PRO A 249 -19.84 -2.38 6.06
N ILE A 250 -18.81 -1.94 6.77
CA ILE A 250 -18.85 -0.75 7.63
C ILE A 250 -18.65 0.51 6.79
N PHE A 251 -17.61 0.52 5.93
CA PHE A 251 -17.29 1.65 5.06
C PHE A 251 -18.43 2.01 4.10
N ILE A 252 -19.11 1.01 3.54
CA ILE A 252 -20.24 1.25 2.62
C ILE A 252 -21.41 1.93 3.34
N LYS A 253 -21.67 1.59 4.61
CA LYS A 253 -22.68 2.29 5.41
C LYS A 253 -22.25 3.72 5.72
N TYR A 254 -20.99 3.90 6.11
CA TYR A 254 -20.39 5.20 6.41
C TYR A 254 -20.51 6.16 5.21
N ILE A 255 -20.08 5.72 4.02
CA ILE A 255 -20.13 6.57 2.83
C ILE A 255 -21.56 6.80 2.32
N ASN A 256 -22.50 5.88 2.58
CA ASN A 256 -23.92 6.11 2.29
C ASN A 256 -24.49 7.20 3.21
N GLY A 257 -24.09 7.25 4.48
CA GLY A 257 -24.44 8.34 5.40
C GLY A 257 -23.96 9.68 4.86
N HIS A 258 -22.70 9.76 4.43
CA HIS A 258 -22.16 10.96 3.78
C HIS A 258 -22.93 11.40 2.52
N ILE A 259 -23.32 10.44 1.67
CA ILE A 259 -24.15 10.71 0.48
C ILE A 259 -25.54 11.24 0.91
N GLY A 260 -26.18 10.61 1.89
CA GLY A 260 -27.50 11.01 2.39
C GLY A 260 -27.48 12.38 3.06
N TYR A 261 -26.47 12.65 3.87
CA TYR A 261 -26.23 13.97 4.47
C TYR A 261 -26.08 15.05 3.40
N GLY A 262 -25.17 14.85 2.44
CA GLY A 262 -24.98 15.79 1.33
C GLY A 262 -26.27 16.00 0.52
N GLN A 263 -27.08 14.95 0.30
CA GLN A 263 -28.38 15.07 -0.36
C GLN A 263 -29.35 15.95 0.43
N GLY A 264 -29.46 15.74 1.75
CA GLY A 264 -30.30 16.57 2.61
C GLY A 264 -29.89 18.04 2.60
N ILE A 265 -28.59 18.33 2.71
CA ILE A 265 -28.06 19.70 2.63
C ILE A 265 -28.39 20.34 1.27
N LYS A 266 -28.23 19.59 0.18
CA LYS A 266 -28.58 20.07 -1.16
C LYS A 266 -30.07 20.40 -1.28
N GLU A 267 -30.94 19.52 -0.78
CA GLU A 267 -32.40 19.70 -0.79
C GLU A 267 -32.82 20.92 0.05
N ILE A 268 -32.16 21.18 1.18
CA ILE A 268 -32.34 22.41 1.96
C ILE A 268 -32.01 23.64 1.11
N ILE A 269 -30.86 23.68 0.46
CA ILE A 269 -30.44 24.83 -0.36
C ILE A 269 -31.42 25.06 -1.52
N GLU A 270 -31.85 23.99 -2.21
CA GLU A 270 -32.84 24.06 -3.30
C GLU A 270 -34.22 24.54 -2.80
N LEU A 271 -34.65 24.13 -1.60
CA LEU A 271 -35.88 24.63 -0.97
C LEU A 271 -35.79 26.13 -0.67
N LEU A 272 -34.67 26.58 -0.10
CA LEU A 272 -34.42 27.99 0.21
C LEU A 272 -34.36 28.85 -1.05
N GLU A 273 -33.83 28.32 -2.16
CA GLU A 273 -33.83 29.00 -3.44
C GLU A 273 -35.26 29.16 -3.98
N LYS A 274 -36.06 28.09 -3.89
CA LYS A 274 -37.46 28.08 -4.35
C LYS A 274 -38.35 29.03 -3.55
N GLU A 275 -38.13 29.12 -2.24
CA GLU A 275 -38.89 29.99 -1.34
C GLU A 275 -38.19 31.34 -1.10
N LYS A 276 -37.32 31.77 -2.03
CA LYS A 276 -36.59 33.03 -1.91
C LYS A 276 -37.54 34.21 -1.62
N GLY A 277 -37.20 34.96 -0.57
CA GLY A 277 -37.98 36.10 -0.10
C GLY A 277 -39.17 35.74 0.78
N LYS A 278 -39.37 34.46 1.11
CA LYS A 278 -40.39 33.94 2.02
C LYS A 278 -39.81 33.18 3.21
N TRP A 279 -38.52 33.35 3.44
CA TRP A 279 -37.83 32.89 4.62
C TRP A 279 -36.85 33.97 5.06
N GLY A 280 -36.54 33.99 6.35
CA GLY A 280 -35.57 34.89 6.97
C GLY A 280 -34.70 34.15 7.97
N TYR A 281 -33.58 34.75 8.33
CA TYR A 281 -32.68 34.25 9.35
C TYR A 281 -32.50 35.33 10.42
N GLU A 282 -33.11 35.12 11.59
CA GLU A 282 -33.12 36.07 12.69
C GLU A 282 -32.88 35.33 14.01
N ASN A 283 -32.06 35.89 14.90
CA ASN A 283 -31.71 35.29 16.20
C ASN A 283 -31.28 33.82 16.08
N GLU A 284 -30.38 33.55 15.12
CA GLU A 284 -29.84 32.21 14.83
C GLU A 284 -30.89 31.18 14.38
N THR A 285 -32.11 31.62 14.04
CA THR A 285 -33.21 30.75 13.67
C THR A 285 -33.67 31.05 12.24
N LEU A 286 -33.82 30.00 11.45
CA LEU A 286 -34.43 30.06 10.13
C LEU A 286 -35.95 30.04 10.29
N VAL A 287 -36.63 31.05 9.74
CA VAL A 287 -38.08 31.21 9.84
C VAL A 287 -38.68 31.27 8.44
N PHE A 288 -39.67 30.42 8.15
CA PHE A 288 -40.44 30.48 6.91
C PHE A 288 -41.77 31.22 7.12
N GLU A 289 -42.22 31.96 6.11
CA GLU A 289 -43.55 32.58 6.10
C GLU A 289 -44.67 31.54 5.95
N ASN A 290 -44.36 30.38 5.37
CA ASN A 290 -45.31 29.29 5.09
C ASN A 290 -45.03 28.07 5.97
N SER A 291 -46.05 27.60 6.71
CA SER A 291 -45.98 26.40 7.54
C SER A 291 -45.65 25.13 6.75
N ASP A 292 -46.09 25.01 5.50
CA ASP A 292 -45.80 23.83 4.68
C ASP A 292 -44.31 23.75 4.33
N SER A 293 -43.70 24.88 4.00
CA SER A 293 -42.26 24.97 3.71
C SER A 293 -41.42 24.67 4.97
N GLN A 294 -41.87 25.16 6.13
CA GLN A 294 -41.27 24.82 7.43
C GLN A 294 -41.30 23.30 7.68
N ILE A 295 -42.44 22.64 7.48
CA ILE A 295 -42.59 21.19 7.67
C ILE A 295 -41.66 20.41 6.73
N ILE A 296 -41.55 20.84 5.46
CA ILE A 296 -40.64 20.22 4.49
C ILE A 296 -39.19 20.40 4.93
N TYR A 297 -38.79 21.61 5.33
CA TYR A 297 -37.45 21.90 5.83
C TYR A 297 -37.09 21.04 7.03
N GLU A 298 -37.94 20.98 8.05
CA GLU A 298 -37.73 20.19 9.27
C GLU A 298 -37.58 18.71 8.97
N LYS A 299 -38.37 18.19 8.02
CA LYS A 299 -38.25 16.80 7.58
C LYS A 299 -36.88 16.53 6.95
N ILE A 300 -36.45 17.36 6.00
CA ILE A 300 -35.16 17.20 5.32
C ILE A 300 -34.01 17.33 6.32
N LEU A 301 -34.10 18.31 7.24
CA LEU A 301 -33.10 18.53 8.27
C LEU A 301 -32.97 17.32 9.21
N ASN A 302 -34.08 16.76 9.68
CA ASN A 302 -34.08 15.57 10.54
C ASN A 302 -33.47 14.35 9.81
N ASP A 303 -33.80 14.17 8.52
CA ASP A 303 -33.21 13.11 7.69
C ASP A 303 -31.70 13.32 7.51
N ALA A 304 -31.24 14.57 7.35
CA ALA A 304 -29.82 14.90 7.28
C ALA A 304 -29.09 14.62 8.61
N ILE A 305 -29.65 15.07 9.74
CA ILE A 305 -29.10 14.81 11.08
C ILE A 305 -28.95 13.32 11.34
N SER A 306 -29.96 12.50 10.99
CA SER A 306 -29.87 11.05 11.14
C SER A 306 -28.74 10.43 10.32
N ASN A 307 -28.44 10.96 9.13
CA ASN A 307 -27.30 10.51 8.33
C ASN A 307 -25.95 10.95 8.92
N GLU A 308 -25.89 12.14 9.52
CA GLU A 308 -24.71 12.63 10.23
C GLU A 308 -24.41 11.77 11.47
N GLU A 309 -25.43 11.38 12.23
CA GLU A 309 -25.30 10.46 13.36
C GLU A 309 -24.71 9.10 12.91
N ILE A 310 -25.16 8.57 11.77
CA ILE A 310 -24.59 7.35 11.17
C ILE A 310 -23.11 7.55 10.81
N VAL A 311 -22.74 8.70 10.24
CA VAL A 311 -21.35 9.02 9.90
C VAL A 311 -20.48 9.03 11.15
N ASN A 312 -20.93 9.72 12.20
CA ASN A 312 -20.19 9.85 13.46
C ASN A 312 -20.01 8.49 14.13
N GLU A 313 -21.08 7.69 14.25
CA GLU A 313 -21.02 6.35 14.85
C GLU A 313 -20.07 5.41 14.09
N LEU A 314 -20.03 5.50 12.76
CA LEU A 314 -19.24 4.61 11.93
C LEU A 314 -17.79 5.07 11.77
N SER A 315 -17.49 6.36 11.96
CA SER A 315 -16.13 6.89 11.91
C SER A 315 -15.23 6.19 12.93
N ASP A 316 -15.66 6.14 14.20
CA ASP A 316 -14.90 5.48 15.28
C ASP A 316 -14.72 3.99 15.00
N LYS A 317 -15.79 3.31 14.56
CA LYS A 317 -15.75 1.90 14.19
C LYS A 317 -14.80 1.62 13.05
N LEU A 318 -14.65 2.53 12.08
CA LEU A 318 -13.70 2.39 10.99
C LEU A 318 -12.27 2.47 11.48
N VAL A 319 -11.95 3.39 12.41
CA VAL A 319 -10.61 3.51 12.98
C VAL A 319 -10.24 2.25 13.79
N ASP A 320 -11.19 1.69 14.55
CA ASP A 320 -10.96 0.49 15.35
C ASP A 320 -10.57 -0.74 14.51
N ILE A 321 -11.19 -0.91 13.34
CA ILE A 321 -11.00 -2.08 12.47
C ILE A 321 -9.85 -1.93 11.45
N MET A 322 -9.15 -0.79 11.44
CA MET A 322 -7.95 -0.58 10.61
C MET A 322 -6.75 -1.41 11.06
#